data_AF-A0A6C0L436-F1
#
_entry.id   AF-A0A6C0L436-F1
#
_cell.length_a   1.000
_cell.length_b   1.000
_cell.length_c   1.000
_cell.angle_alpha   90.00
_cell.angle_beta   90.00
_cell.angle_gamma   90.00
#
_symmetry.space_group_name_H-M   'P 1'
#
loop_
_entity.id
_entity.type
_entity.pdbx_description
1 polymer ?
#
loop_
_entity_poly.entity_id
_entity_poly.type
_entity_poly.pdbx_seq_one_letter_code
_entity_poly.pdbx_strand_id
1 'polypeptide(L)' 'MANSNDDRRFADLTHEALADVSEGLVIDHALVETWAQSLDTDTPVPLPTPDRPT' A
#
# COMPACT_ATOMS: atom_id res chain seq x y z
N MET A 1 12.03 -25.27 -18.77
CA MET A 1 11.67 -23.95 -19.34
C MET A 1 10.63 -23.27 -18.44
N ALA A 2 10.98 -22.96 -17.18
CA ALA A 2 10.10 -22.26 -16.23
C ALA A 2 10.57 -20.82 -15.93
N ASN A 3 11.83 -20.47 -16.24
CA ASN A 3 12.43 -19.19 -15.86
C ASN A 3 11.81 -17.93 -16.51
N SER A 4 11.43 -17.97 -17.79
CA SER A 4 10.98 -16.76 -18.51
C SER A 4 9.55 -16.29 -18.20
N ASN A 5 8.75 -17.10 -17.50
CA ASN A 5 7.40 -16.69 -17.11
C ASN A 5 7.41 -16.00 -15.75
N ASP A 6 8.19 -16.54 -14.82
CA ASP A 6 8.45 -15.92 -13.51
C ASP A 6 9.16 -14.57 -13.67
N ASP A 7 10.18 -14.46 -14.52
CA ASP A 7 10.91 -13.19 -14.75
C ASP A 7 9.99 -12.06 -15.23
N ARG A 8 9.04 -12.36 -16.12
CA ARG A 8 8.05 -11.38 -16.60
C ARG A 8 7.08 -10.98 -15.50
N ARG A 9 6.57 -11.95 -14.74
CA ARG A 9 5.68 -11.68 -13.61
C ARG A 9 6.36 -10.81 -12.56
N PHE A 10 7.64 -11.06 -12.24
CA PHE A 10 8.38 -10.22 -11.30
C PHE A 10 8.63 -8.81 -11.83
N ALA A 11 8.93 -8.67 -13.13
CA ALA A 11 9.08 -7.36 -13.77
C ALA A 11 7.77 -6.56 -13.71
N ASP A 12 6.64 -7.20 -14.02
CA ASP A 12 5.32 -6.57 -13.98
C ASP A 12 4.96 -6.09 -12.57
N LEU A 13 5.13 -6.95 -11.56
CA LEU A 13 4.89 -6.60 -10.14
C LEU A 13 5.79 -5.47 -9.64
N THR A 14 7.05 -5.43 -10.10
CA THR A 14 7.97 -4.35 -9.75
C THR A 14 7.53 -3.03 -10.39
N HIS A 15 7.04 -3.07 -11.63
CA HIS A 15 6.56 -1.89 -12.32
C HIS A 15 5.28 -1.32 -11.70
N GLU A 16 4.35 -2.19 -11.29
CA GLU A 16 3.14 -1.81 -10.56
C GLU A 16 3.48 -1.16 -9.21
N ALA A 17 4.36 -1.79 -8.42
CA ALA A 17 4.81 -1.22 -7.15
C ALA A 17 5.54 0.12 -7.33
N LEU A 18 6.31 0.30 -8.41
CA LEU A 18 6.94 1.59 -8.74
C LEU A 18 5.94 2.64 -9.20
N ALA A 19 4.87 2.24 -9.90
CA ALA A 19 3.80 3.15 -10.29
C ALA A 19 3.11 3.73 -9.05
N ASP A 20 2.76 2.88 -8.09
CA ASP A 20 2.15 3.30 -6.81
C ASP A 20 3.02 4.32 -6.05
N VAL A 21 4.34 4.09 -6.02
CA VAL A 21 5.31 5.02 -5.41
C VAL A 21 5.40 6.33 -6.21
N SER A 22 5.39 6.26 -7.54
CA SER A 22 5.49 7.43 -8.42
C SER A 22 4.25 8.32 -8.38
N GLU A 23 3.07 7.73 -8.15
CA GLU A 23 1.80 8.42 -7.99
C GLU A 23 1.65 9.06 -6.60
N GLY A 24 2.60 8.82 -5.69
CA GLY A 24 2.54 9.36 -4.34
C GLY A 24 1.41 8.75 -3.52
N LEU A 25 1.07 7.48 -3.76
CA LEU A 25 0.08 6.72 -2.99
C LEU A 25 0.60 6.41 -1.59
N VAL A 26 0.76 7.46 -0.79
CA VAL A 26 1.21 7.40 0.59
C VAL A 26 -0.01 7.50 1.51
N ILE A 27 0.06 6.81 2.64
CA ILE A 27 -0.89 6.98 3.73
C ILE A 27 -0.30 8.01 4.69
N ASP A 28 -1.07 9.04 5.03
CA ASP A 28 -0.65 10.05 6.00
C ASP A 28 -0.31 9.40 7.35
N HIS A 29 0.81 9.81 7.96
CA HIS A 29 1.27 9.25 9.22
C HIS A 29 0.24 9.43 10.36
N ALA A 30 -0.46 10.56 10.40
CA ALA A 30 -1.47 10.84 11.42
C ALA A 30 -2.68 9.89 11.30
N LEU A 31 -3.02 9.44 10.09
CA LEU A 31 -4.06 8.44 9.88
C LEU A 31 -3.62 7.07 10.44
N VAL A 32 -2.35 6.69 10.22
CA VAL A 32 -1.78 5.47 10.79
C VAL A 32 -1.71 5.54 12.31
N GLU A 33 -1.33 6.68 12.88
CA GLU A 33 -1.27 6.89 14.33
C GLU A 33 -2.65 6.79 14.98
N THR A 34 -3.66 7.44 14.39
CA THR A 34 -5.05 7.37 14.88
C THR A 34 -5.59 5.94 14.83
N TRP A 35 -5.32 5.23 13.72
CA TRP A 35 -5.68 3.83 13.60
C TRP A 35 -5.00 2.98 14.67
N ALA A 36 -3.69 3.11 14.85
CA ALA A 36 -2.93 2.35 15.84
C ALA A 36 -3.45 2.60 17.27
N GLN A 37 -3.71 3.87 17.62
CA GLN A 37 -4.27 4.23 18.93
C GLN A 37 -5.67 3.63 19.16
N SER A 38 -6.47 3.48 18.10
CA SER A 38 -7.82 2.89 18.21
C SER A 38 -7.78 1.39 18.50
N LEU A 39 -6.71 0.68 18.16
CA LEU A 39 -6.57 -0.77 18.37
C LEU A 39 -6.50 -1.13 19.85
N ASP A 40 -6.05 -0.20 20.70
CA ASP A 40 -6.03 -0.36 22.16
C ASP A 40 -7.40 -0.07 22.81
N THR A 41 -8.44 0.21 22.01
CA THR A 41 -9.80 0.52 22.47
C THR A 41 -10.83 -0.51 21.99
N ASP A 42 -12.01 -0.56 22.63
CA ASP A 42 -13.13 -1.43 22.21
C ASP A 42 -13.80 -0.98 20.89
N THR A 43 -13.37 0.15 20.31
CA THR A 43 -13.93 0.72 19.08
C THR A 43 -12.81 1.05 18.08
N PRO A 44 -12.21 0.04 17.43
CA PRO A 44 -11.18 0.27 16.43
C PRO A 44 -11.75 0.99 15.21
N VAL A 45 -10.98 1.93 14.66
CA VAL A 45 -11.34 2.62 13.42
C VAL A 45 -10.88 1.81 12.19
N PRO A 46 -11.49 2.03 11.00
CA PRO A 46 -11.08 1.33 9.78
C PRO A 46 -9.61 1.57 9.43
N LEU A 47 -9.01 0.60 8.73
CA LEU A 47 -7.65 0.71 8.22
C LEU A 47 -7.55 1.92 7.25
N PRO A 48 -6.55 2.80 7.42
CA PRO A 48 -6.40 3.96 6.56
C PRO A 48 -5.99 3.55 5.14
N THR A 49 -6.52 4.25 4.14
CA THR A 49 -6.23 4.04 2.72
C THR A 49 -5.37 5.19 2.18
N PRO A 50 -4.48 4.94 1.20
CA PRO A 50 -3.65 5.98 0.62
C PRO A 50 -4.50 7.05 -0.08
N ASP A 51 -4.06 8.30 0.01
CA ASP A 51 -4.71 9.41 -0.69
C ASP A 51 -4.47 9.27 -2.19
N ARG A 52 -5.51 8.84 -2.91
CA ARG A 52 -5.43 8.74 -4.37
C ARG A 52 -5.68 10.14 -4.97
N PRO A 53 -4.74 10.71 -5.74
CA PRO A 53 -5.02 11.93 -6.49
C PRO A 53 -6.13 11.66 -7.53
N THR A 54 -7.22 12.43 -7.48
CA THR A 54 -8.36 12.36 -8.42
C THR A 54 -8.12 13.13 -9.71
#